data_AF-U3CT72-F1
#
_entry.id   AF-U3CT72-F1
#
_cell.length_a   1.000
_cell.length_b   1.000
_cell.length_c   1.000
_cell.angle_alpha   90.00
_cell.angle_beta   90.00
_cell.angle_gamma   90.00
#
_symmetry.space_group_name_H-M   'P 1'
#
loop_
_entity.id
_entity.type
_entity.pdbx_description
1 polymer ?
#
loop_
_entity_poly.entity_id
_entity_poly.type
_entity_poly.pdbx_seq_one_letter_code
_entity_poly.pdbx_strand_id
1 'polypeptide(L)'
;MSFKIKSLVLVGVSALILNGCDADSVDHVQDKLEVALKNAGEELSNIEIEKVLEKKFHLTHSDAVFVAKHHHDQAKYVSEKHDPIFANVAFNFTSTSVPKGWETKLETPTPWTDAAQNNVRRMLGQIAFILNTKEFESRFNTAGLERMSDSAFHSGYRDAGVIPSDYTAFKYVVNDRIQNWGDHPTYQLSAFDKITSNSGHFDSTQSEPNIYVSLHAMEQTSDLHQNSAQLLRELTRTVGYSHDGVNDLTPNNIPYYVQAIASQGGMNTTSCDILMDSGKVQNGVWASNCNTDATNTDVATQTLNADIFSRFFGN
;
A
#
# COMPACT_ATOMS: atom_id res chain seq x y z
N MET A 1 24.28 -5.83 17.64
CA MET A 1 24.33 -4.57 16.85
C MET A 1 25.10 -3.43 17.53
N SER A 2 25.05 -3.25 18.86
CA SER A 2 25.84 -2.16 19.51
C SER A 2 27.36 -2.25 19.28
N PHE A 3 27.88 -3.45 18.98
CA PHE A 3 29.30 -3.69 18.69
C PHE A 3 29.80 -3.09 17.36
N LYS A 4 28.96 -3.01 16.31
CA LYS A 4 29.40 -2.48 15.01
C LYS A 4 29.51 -0.96 15.01
N ILE A 5 28.52 -0.28 15.59
CA ILE A 5 28.50 1.17 15.74
C ILE A 5 29.59 1.65 16.71
N LYS A 6 29.78 0.94 17.84
CA LYS A 6 30.89 1.22 18.76
C LYS A 6 32.25 1.02 18.11
N SER A 7 32.42 0.00 17.25
CA SER A 7 33.70 -0.21 16.56
C SER A 7 33.99 0.87 15.52
N LEU A 8 32.99 1.35 14.77
CA LEU A 8 33.20 2.37 13.73
C LEU A 8 33.59 3.74 14.31
N VAL A 9 32.88 4.17 15.35
CA VAL A 9 33.17 5.44 16.07
C VAL A 9 34.53 5.35 16.77
N LEU A 10 34.87 4.20 17.37
CA LEU A 10 36.16 4.00 18.04
C LEU A 10 37.34 4.00 17.06
N VAL A 11 37.18 3.43 15.86
CA VAL A 11 38.18 3.44 14.79
C VAL A 11 38.39 4.86 14.25
N GLY A 12 37.31 5.64 14.07
CA GLY A 12 37.40 7.04 13.65
C GLY A 12 38.15 7.92 14.65
N VAL A 13 37.85 7.77 15.95
CA VAL A 13 38.53 8.53 17.02
C VAL A 13 39.99 8.10 17.18
N SER A 14 40.30 6.82 16.98
CA SER A 14 41.66 6.29 17.09
C SER A 14 42.57 6.74 15.93
N ALA A 15 42.01 6.94 14.73
CA ALA A 15 42.73 7.46 13.57
C ALA A 15 43.10 8.96 13.73
N LEU A 16 42.27 9.76 14.43
CA LEU A 16 42.56 11.17 14.74
C LEU A 16 43.69 11.34 15.76
N ILE A 17 43.88 10.39 16.67
CA ILE A 17 44.90 10.46 17.72
C ILE A 17 46.28 10.00 17.19
N LEU A 18 46.32 9.20 16.13
CA LEU A 18 47.56 8.57 15.63
C LEU A 18 48.24 9.30 14.46
N ASN A 19 47.54 10.16 13.72
CA ASN A 19 48.13 10.90 12.60
C ASN A 19 48.42 12.35 13.00
N GLY A 20 49.61 12.57 13.54
CA GLY A 20 50.10 13.89 13.92
C GLY A 20 50.20 14.87 12.75
N CYS A 21 49.87 16.13 13.05
CA CYS A 21 50.25 17.39 12.39
C CYS A 21 50.70 17.35 10.92
N ASP A 22 49.75 17.24 9.99
CA ASP A 22 49.83 17.90 8.68
C ASP A 22 48.42 18.37 8.30
N ALA A 23 48.24 19.67 8.02
CA ALA A 23 46.92 20.28 7.85
C ALA A 23 46.09 19.61 6.75
N ASP A 24 46.71 19.24 5.62
CA ASP A 24 46.06 18.54 4.51
C ASP A 24 45.58 17.12 4.89
N SER A 25 46.26 16.48 5.84
CA SER A 25 45.85 15.17 6.36
C SER A 25 44.69 15.26 7.35
N VAL A 26 44.58 16.39 8.06
CA VAL A 26 43.51 16.65 9.01
C VAL A 26 42.19 16.91 8.29
N ASP A 27 42.19 17.72 7.23
CA ASP A 27 40.99 17.98 6.42
C ASP A 27 40.44 16.69 5.78
N HIS A 28 41.32 15.85 5.24
CA HIS A 28 40.90 14.60 4.60
C HIS A 28 40.38 13.54 5.61
N VAL A 29 40.84 13.59 6.87
CA VAL A 29 40.32 12.76 7.96
C VAL A 29 38.99 13.32 8.48
N GLN A 30 38.84 14.63 8.55
CA GLN A 30 37.59 15.29 8.93
C GLN A 30 36.48 14.95 7.94
N ASP A 31 36.71 15.07 6.63
CA ASP A 31 35.74 14.71 5.60
C ASP A 31 35.28 13.26 5.72
N LYS A 32 36.22 12.32 5.94
CA LYS A 32 35.90 10.90 6.10
C LYS A 32 35.12 10.63 7.39
N LEU A 33 35.42 11.34 8.46
CA LEU A 33 34.70 11.23 9.73
C LEU A 33 33.29 11.81 9.61
N GLU A 34 33.13 12.96 8.96
CA GLU A 34 31.83 13.58 8.70
C GLU A 34 30.94 12.66 7.86
N VAL A 35 31.49 12.06 6.79
CA VAL A 35 30.78 11.05 5.99
C VAL A 35 30.43 9.82 6.83
N ALA A 36 31.35 9.30 7.65
CA ALA A 36 31.09 8.14 8.50
C ALA A 36 30.01 8.41 9.57
N LEU A 37 30.04 9.60 10.18
CA LEU A 37 29.02 10.04 11.16
C LEU A 37 27.67 10.27 10.50
N LYS A 38 27.64 10.87 9.30
CA LYS A 38 26.42 11.04 8.51
C LYS A 38 25.82 9.69 8.16
N ASN A 39 26.62 8.76 7.64
CA ASN A 39 26.17 7.41 7.31
C ASN A 39 25.65 6.65 8.55
N ALA A 40 26.34 6.74 9.68
CA ALA A 40 25.89 6.12 10.92
C ALA A 40 24.59 6.74 11.46
N GLY A 41 24.42 8.06 11.30
CA GLY A 41 23.18 8.77 11.63
C GLY A 41 22.02 8.33 10.74
N GLU A 42 22.25 8.20 9.44
CA GLU A 42 21.26 7.69 8.48
C GLU A 42 20.88 6.23 8.77
N GLU A 43 21.85 5.36 9.08
CA GLU A 43 21.58 3.97 9.47
C GLU A 43 20.73 3.88 10.75
N LEU A 44 21.04 4.70 11.77
CA LEU A 44 20.25 4.75 13.00
C LEU A 44 18.82 5.25 12.73
N SER A 45 18.67 6.30 11.93
CA SER A 45 17.36 6.82 11.54
C SER A 45 16.54 5.77 10.78
N ASN A 46 17.17 5.01 9.88
CA ASN A 46 16.50 3.95 9.14
C ASN A 46 15.98 2.85 10.08
N ILE A 47 16.76 2.43 11.08
CA ILE A 47 16.32 1.41 12.05
C ILE A 47 15.09 1.87 12.84
N GLU A 48 14.99 3.16 13.18
CA GLU A 48 13.82 3.70 13.87
C GLU A 48 12.59 3.74 12.96
N ILE A 49 12.77 4.19 11.72
CA ILE A 49 11.71 4.19 10.69
C ILE A 49 11.23 2.75 10.45
N GLU A 50 12.13 1.81 10.19
CA GLU A 50 11.85 0.38 9.94
C GLU A 50 10.95 -0.21 11.05
N LYS A 51 11.31 -0.01 12.32
CA LYS A 51 10.52 -0.50 13.46
C LYS A 51 9.10 0.07 13.49
N VAL A 52 8.94 1.35 13.16
CA VAL A 52 7.62 1.98 13.11
C VAL A 52 6.81 1.38 11.96
N LEU A 53 7.42 1.20 10.79
CA LEU A 53 6.75 0.61 9.63
C LEU A 53 6.33 -0.84 9.87
N GLU A 54 7.18 -1.66 10.50
CA GLU A 54 6.83 -3.03 10.88
C GLU A 54 5.69 -3.06 11.91
N LYS A 55 5.78 -2.22 12.96
CA LYS A 55 4.82 -2.27 14.07
C LYS A 55 3.47 -1.68 13.73
N LYS A 56 3.44 -0.51 13.09
CA LYS A 56 2.24 0.31 12.86
C LYS A 56 1.57 -0.02 11.53
N PHE A 57 2.37 -0.34 10.51
CA PHE A 57 1.91 -0.61 9.15
C PHE A 57 2.05 -2.07 8.74
N HIS A 58 2.55 -2.95 9.62
CA HIS A 58 2.66 -4.39 9.36
C HIS A 58 3.53 -4.74 8.13
N LEU A 59 4.46 -3.87 7.74
CA LEU A 59 5.45 -4.23 6.72
C LEU A 59 6.28 -5.43 7.20
N THR A 60 6.65 -6.31 6.28
CA THR A 60 7.68 -7.31 6.56
C THR A 60 9.01 -6.59 6.82
N HIS A 61 9.90 -7.21 7.59
CA HIS A 61 11.22 -6.62 7.85
C HIS A 61 11.97 -6.29 6.54
N SER A 62 11.91 -7.19 5.55
CA SER A 62 12.53 -6.96 4.24
C SER A 62 11.91 -5.79 3.48
N ASP A 63 10.58 -5.64 3.50
CA ASP A 63 9.91 -4.52 2.84
C ASP A 63 10.24 -3.20 3.55
N ALA A 64 10.26 -3.19 4.90
CA ALA A 64 10.59 -2.03 5.71
C ALA A 64 12.02 -1.53 5.45
N VAL A 65 13.00 -2.45 5.43
CA VAL A 65 14.40 -2.14 5.09
C VAL A 65 14.51 -1.61 3.66
N PHE A 66 13.80 -2.24 2.71
CA PHE A 66 13.83 -1.82 1.32
C PHE A 66 13.31 -0.38 1.16
N VAL A 67 12.13 -0.05 1.71
CA VAL A 67 11.57 1.31 1.59
C VAL A 67 12.38 2.34 2.37
N ALA A 68 12.91 2.01 3.55
CA ALA A 68 13.75 2.95 4.31
C ALA A 68 15.03 3.30 3.56
N LYS A 69 15.60 2.33 2.81
CA LYS A 69 16.81 2.51 2.02
C LYS A 69 16.58 3.20 0.68
N HIS A 70 15.55 2.78 -0.06
CA HIS A 70 15.33 3.21 -1.45
C HIS A 70 14.31 4.35 -1.60
N HIS A 71 13.45 4.53 -0.59
CA HIS A 71 12.38 5.53 -0.57
C HIS A 71 12.33 6.27 0.78
N HIS A 72 13.51 6.63 1.32
CA HIS A 72 13.67 7.17 2.67
C HIS A 72 12.69 8.30 3.02
N ASP A 73 12.51 9.28 2.14
CA ASP A 73 11.62 10.43 2.39
C ASP A 73 10.15 10.02 2.57
N GLN A 74 9.69 9.05 1.77
CA GLN A 74 8.33 8.49 1.92
C GLN A 74 8.24 7.63 3.17
N ALA A 75 9.26 6.81 3.44
CA ALA A 75 9.32 5.96 4.63
C ALA A 75 9.27 6.78 5.93
N LYS A 76 10.07 7.84 6.00
CA LYS A 76 10.08 8.80 7.10
C LYS A 76 8.71 9.48 7.25
N TYR A 77 8.17 10.05 6.17
CA TYR A 77 6.86 10.70 6.20
C TYR A 77 5.75 9.77 6.69
N VAL A 78 5.69 8.53 6.19
CA VAL A 78 4.71 7.53 6.61
C VAL A 78 4.89 7.17 8.09
N SER A 79 6.13 6.97 8.55
CA SER A 79 6.42 6.62 9.95
C SER A 79 5.96 7.71 10.94
N GLU A 80 6.04 8.98 10.54
CA GLU A 80 5.65 10.14 11.34
C GLU A 80 4.17 10.53 11.17
N LYS A 81 3.42 9.88 10.25
CA LYS A 81 2.04 10.27 9.94
C LYS A 81 1.10 10.05 11.12
N HIS A 82 0.33 11.09 11.46
CA HIS A 82 -0.76 11.01 12.44
C HIS A 82 -2.00 10.36 11.82
N ASP A 83 -2.69 9.53 12.62
CA ASP A 83 -3.91 8.79 12.25
C ASP A 83 -3.88 8.07 10.90
N PRO A 84 -2.85 7.28 10.56
CA PRO A 84 -2.77 6.65 9.24
C PRO A 84 -3.92 5.66 8.98
N ILE A 85 -4.35 5.54 7.74
CA ILE A 85 -5.41 4.60 7.34
C ILE A 85 -4.90 3.16 7.25
N PHE A 86 -5.75 2.20 7.62
CA PHE A 86 -5.45 0.75 7.70
C PHE A 86 -4.19 0.40 8.51
N ALA A 87 -3.76 1.30 9.39
CA ALA A 87 -2.65 1.10 10.31
C ALA A 87 -3.19 0.77 11.70
N ASN A 88 -2.40 0.02 12.49
CA ASN A 88 -2.83 -0.48 13.81
C ASN A 88 -4.13 -1.32 13.78
N VAL A 89 -4.41 -1.99 12.67
CA VAL A 89 -5.55 -2.90 12.54
C VAL A 89 -5.04 -4.32 12.68
N ALA A 90 -5.70 -5.14 13.50
CA ALA A 90 -5.34 -6.53 13.63
C ALA A 90 -5.91 -7.37 12.47
N PHE A 91 -5.26 -8.48 12.17
CA PHE A 91 -5.67 -9.42 11.13
C PHE A 91 -5.87 -10.81 11.73
N ASN A 92 -7.12 -11.28 11.70
CA ASN A 92 -7.47 -12.64 12.12
C ASN A 92 -7.72 -13.51 10.89
N PHE A 93 -6.84 -14.49 10.69
CA PHE A 93 -6.94 -15.46 9.60
C PHE A 93 -7.75 -16.64 10.08
N THR A 94 -8.94 -16.82 9.51
CA THR A 94 -9.94 -17.78 9.97
C THR A 94 -10.34 -18.75 8.85
N SER A 95 -10.98 -19.85 9.24
CA SER A 95 -11.74 -20.70 8.34
C SER A 95 -13.18 -20.72 8.85
N THR A 96 -14.12 -20.26 8.01
CA THR A 96 -15.54 -20.16 8.35
C THR A 96 -16.36 -20.87 7.28
N SER A 97 -17.55 -21.37 7.63
CA SER A 97 -18.50 -21.81 6.61
C SER A 97 -18.84 -20.66 5.65
N VAL A 98 -19.26 -21.00 4.43
CA VAL A 98 -19.79 -20.02 3.48
C VAL A 98 -20.94 -19.25 4.17
N PRO A 99 -20.87 -17.90 4.24
CA PRO A 99 -21.95 -17.10 4.80
C PRO A 99 -23.24 -17.29 4.00
N LYS A 100 -24.39 -17.18 4.67
CA LYS A 100 -25.69 -17.29 4.02
C LYS A 100 -25.83 -16.22 2.93
N GLY A 101 -26.23 -16.63 1.72
CA GLY A 101 -26.38 -15.75 0.56
C GLY A 101 -25.11 -15.58 -0.30
N TRP A 102 -24.01 -16.23 0.09
CA TRP A 102 -22.73 -16.20 -0.64
C TRP A 102 -22.41 -17.51 -1.36
N GLU A 103 -23.34 -18.47 -1.36
CA GLU A 103 -23.15 -19.83 -1.89
C GLU A 103 -22.87 -19.88 -3.40
N THR A 104 -23.19 -18.81 -4.12
CA THR A 104 -22.90 -18.67 -5.56
C THR A 104 -21.60 -17.94 -5.86
N LYS A 105 -20.96 -17.34 -4.84
CA LYS A 105 -19.75 -16.50 -4.95
C LYS A 105 -18.51 -17.14 -4.34
N LEU A 106 -18.70 -17.93 -3.28
CA LEU A 106 -17.61 -18.56 -2.54
C LEU A 106 -17.71 -20.07 -2.69
N GLU A 107 -16.59 -20.71 -3.03
CA GLU A 107 -16.53 -22.17 -3.11
C GLU A 107 -16.32 -22.80 -1.72
N THR A 108 -15.60 -23.92 -1.67
CA THR A 108 -15.33 -24.66 -0.43
C THR A 108 -14.42 -23.83 0.49
N PRO A 109 -14.78 -23.66 1.78
CA PRO A 109 -13.86 -23.10 2.77
C PRO A 109 -12.59 -23.93 2.86
N THR A 110 -11.44 -23.28 2.85
CA THR A 110 -10.14 -23.97 2.85
C THR A 110 -9.26 -23.43 3.99
N PRO A 111 -8.53 -24.29 4.72
CA PRO A 111 -7.54 -23.83 5.69
C PRO A 111 -6.46 -22.97 5.05
N TRP A 112 -5.98 -21.97 5.78
CA TRP A 112 -4.84 -21.16 5.34
C TRP A 112 -3.56 -21.99 5.24
N THR A 113 -2.79 -21.76 4.18
CA THR A 113 -1.39 -22.18 4.09
C THR A 113 -0.50 -21.04 4.59
N ASP A 114 0.70 -21.37 5.11
CA ASP A 114 1.65 -20.36 5.56
C ASP A 114 2.04 -19.39 4.43
N ALA A 115 2.21 -19.91 3.21
CA ALA A 115 2.55 -19.13 2.03
C ALA A 115 1.45 -18.09 1.71
N ALA A 116 0.20 -18.53 1.59
CA ALA A 116 -0.93 -17.65 1.31
C ALA A 116 -1.15 -16.62 2.42
N GLN A 117 -1.09 -17.06 3.68
CA GLN A 117 -1.22 -16.15 4.83
C GLN A 117 -0.11 -15.09 4.82
N ASN A 118 1.15 -15.47 4.56
CA ASN A 118 2.27 -14.54 4.51
C ASN A 118 2.13 -13.55 3.35
N ASN A 119 1.73 -14.00 2.16
CA ASN A 119 1.49 -13.12 1.02
C ASN A 119 0.37 -12.12 1.33
N VAL A 120 -0.76 -12.54 1.90
CA VAL A 120 -1.86 -11.63 2.29
C VAL A 120 -1.43 -10.64 3.37
N ARG A 121 -0.68 -11.08 4.39
CA ARG A 121 -0.11 -10.16 5.41
C ARG A 121 0.82 -9.12 4.76
N ARG A 122 1.67 -9.56 3.83
CA ARG A 122 2.57 -8.68 3.09
C ARG A 122 1.79 -7.65 2.27
N MET A 123 0.76 -8.07 1.53
CA MET A 123 -0.11 -7.15 0.77
C MET A 123 -0.79 -6.12 1.67
N LEU A 124 -1.38 -6.56 2.79
CA LEU A 124 -2.02 -5.66 3.76
C LEU A 124 -1.05 -4.59 4.28
N GLY A 125 0.18 -4.98 4.61
CA GLY A 125 1.18 -4.04 5.08
C GLY A 125 1.64 -3.06 3.98
N GLN A 126 1.86 -3.56 2.76
CA GLN A 126 2.22 -2.73 1.61
C GLN A 126 1.11 -1.73 1.26
N ILE A 127 -0.16 -2.15 1.30
CA ILE A 127 -1.33 -1.28 1.10
C ILE A 127 -1.34 -0.19 2.17
N ALA A 128 -1.20 -0.55 3.45
CA ALA A 128 -1.19 0.42 4.55
C ALA A 128 -0.06 1.44 4.39
N PHE A 129 1.14 1.01 3.95
CA PHE A 129 2.23 1.94 3.64
C PHE A 129 1.89 2.90 2.50
N ILE A 130 1.53 2.35 1.33
CA ILE A 130 1.29 3.12 0.09
C ILE A 130 0.24 4.18 0.29
N LEU A 131 -0.91 3.80 0.86
CA LEU A 131 -2.02 4.70 1.06
C LEU A 131 -1.66 5.90 1.93
N ASN A 132 -0.63 5.80 2.76
CA ASN A 132 -0.20 6.84 3.67
C ASN A 132 0.98 7.68 3.13
N THR A 133 1.50 7.38 1.94
CA THR A 133 2.57 8.16 1.28
C THR A 133 2.09 9.53 0.81
N LYS A 134 3.02 10.49 0.62
CA LYS A 134 2.69 11.80 0.02
C LYS A 134 2.23 11.67 -1.42
N GLU A 135 2.82 10.71 -2.14
CA GLU A 135 2.53 10.46 -3.54
C GLU A 135 1.09 9.99 -3.73
N PHE A 136 0.64 9.00 -2.96
CA PHE A 136 -0.74 8.52 -3.05
C PHE A 136 -1.74 9.62 -2.68
N GLU A 137 -1.49 10.36 -1.59
CA GLU A 137 -2.32 11.48 -1.17
C GLU A 137 -2.44 12.55 -2.27
N SER A 138 -1.33 12.95 -2.87
CA SER A 138 -1.34 13.91 -3.98
C SER A 138 -2.10 13.37 -5.18
N ARG A 139 -1.93 12.08 -5.50
CA ARG A 139 -2.59 11.48 -6.67
C ARG A 139 -4.09 11.33 -6.43
N PHE A 140 -4.52 10.90 -5.24
CA PHE A 140 -5.93 10.82 -4.87
C PHE A 140 -6.66 12.16 -5.04
N ASN A 141 -5.98 13.27 -4.75
CA ASN A 141 -6.57 14.61 -4.90
C ASN A 141 -6.62 15.13 -6.35
N THR A 142 -5.92 14.50 -7.29
CA THR A 142 -5.66 15.07 -8.63
C THR A 142 -5.96 14.12 -9.79
N ALA A 143 -6.30 12.85 -9.53
CA ALA A 143 -6.46 11.85 -10.58
C ALA A 143 -7.86 11.83 -11.25
N GLY A 144 -8.76 12.75 -10.88
CA GLY A 144 -10.10 12.85 -11.45
C GLY A 144 -11.24 12.70 -10.44
N LEU A 145 -10.98 12.86 -9.13
CA LEU A 145 -11.99 12.84 -8.08
C LEU A 145 -13.11 13.86 -8.33
N GLU A 146 -12.76 15.03 -8.88
CA GLU A 146 -13.68 16.11 -9.25
C GLU A 146 -14.61 15.77 -10.42
N ARG A 147 -14.36 14.67 -11.12
CA ARG A 147 -15.15 14.22 -12.29
C ARG A 147 -16.15 13.13 -11.91
N MET A 148 -16.09 12.63 -10.68
CA MET A 148 -17.10 11.72 -10.16
C MET A 148 -18.44 12.45 -9.97
N SER A 149 -19.55 11.74 -10.18
CA SER A 149 -20.90 12.30 -10.06
C SER A 149 -21.56 11.87 -8.75
N ASP A 150 -21.93 12.83 -7.90
CA ASP A 150 -22.65 12.59 -6.64
C ASP A 150 -23.94 11.79 -6.85
N SER A 151 -24.61 12.02 -7.99
CA SER A 151 -25.84 11.34 -8.39
C SER A 151 -25.66 9.83 -8.69
N ALA A 152 -24.50 9.26 -8.43
CA ALA A 152 -24.23 7.84 -8.64
C ALA A 152 -23.77 7.11 -7.37
N PHE A 153 -23.56 7.82 -6.26
CA PHE A 153 -23.21 7.25 -4.95
C PHE A 153 -24.46 6.96 -4.11
N HIS A 154 -25.38 6.12 -4.61
CA HIS A 154 -26.66 5.86 -3.94
C HIS A 154 -26.65 4.72 -2.90
N SER A 155 -25.55 3.98 -2.78
CA SER A 155 -25.49 2.72 -2.04
C SER A 155 -24.39 2.64 -0.98
N GLY A 156 -23.60 3.69 -0.80
CA GLY A 156 -22.61 3.74 0.28
C GLY A 156 -23.25 3.77 1.67
N TYR A 157 -22.55 3.24 2.67
CA TYR A 157 -23.04 3.22 4.05
C TYR A 157 -22.58 4.49 4.81
N ARG A 158 -23.54 5.26 5.34
CA ARG A 158 -23.29 6.53 6.06
C ARG A 158 -22.42 7.49 5.24
N ASP A 159 -21.32 7.99 5.81
CA ASP A 159 -20.42 8.96 5.17
C ASP A 159 -19.67 8.38 3.96
N ALA A 160 -19.68 7.04 3.79
CA ALA A 160 -19.19 6.40 2.57
C ALA A 160 -20.21 6.43 1.41
N GLY A 161 -21.37 7.07 1.62
CA GLY A 161 -22.40 7.37 0.60
C GLY A 161 -22.18 8.68 -0.15
N VAL A 162 -21.04 9.36 0.05
CA VAL A 162 -20.67 10.58 -0.67
C VAL A 162 -19.27 10.44 -1.26
N ILE A 163 -19.01 11.18 -2.33
CA ILE A 163 -17.65 11.32 -2.87
C ILE A 163 -16.85 12.16 -1.85
N PRO A 164 -15.72 11.67 -1.33
CA PRO A 164 -14.85 12.48 -0.48
C PRO A 164 -14.32 13.67 -1.29
N SER A 165 -14.23 14.86 -0.68
CA SER A 165 -13.71 16.06 -1.35
C SER A 165 -12.22 15.97 -1.67
N ASP A 166 -11.49 15.17 -0.90
CA ASP A 166 -10.04 14.97 -0.97
C ASP A 166 -9.64 13.74 -0.14
N TYR A 167 -8.35 13.45 -0.11
CA TYR A 167 -7.75 12.36 0.66
C TYR A 167 -7.97 12.50 2.17
N THR A 168 -8.04 13.73 2.71
CA THR A 168 -8.30 13.95 4.14
C THR A 168 -9.71 13.52 4.50
N ALA A 169 -10.70 13.87 3.67
CA ALA A 169 -12.08 13.42 3.83
C ALA A 169 -12.19 11.89 3.67
N PHE A 170 -11.53 11.30 2.66
CA PHE A 170 -11.48 9.85 2.50
C PHE A 170 -10.90 9.15 3.73
N LYS A 171 -9.76 9.65 4.22
CA LYS A 171 -9.08 9.15 5.43
C LYS A 171 -9.96 9.22 6.67
N TYR A 172 -10.71 10.31 6.83
CA TYR A 172 -11.65 10.46 7.93
C TYR A 172 -12.71 9.36 7.91
N VAL A 173 -13.36 9.12 6.76
CA VAL A 173 -14.38 8.07 6.62
C VAL A 173 -13.80 6.68 6.93
N VAL A 174 -12.61 6.37 6.40
CA VAL A 174 -11.92 5.09 6.66
C VAL A 174 -11.65 4.90 8.15
N ASN A 175 -11.05 5.89 8.80
CA ASN A 175 -10.67 5.79 10.21
C ASN A 175 -11.87 5.79 11.15
N ASP A 176 -12.88 6.64 10.91
CA ASP A 176 -14.12 6.64 11.68
C ASP A 176 -14.78 5.26 11.60
N ARG A 177 -14.83 4.65 10.41
CA ARG A 177 -15.42 3.33 10.25
C ARG A 177 -14.64 2.25 10.99
N ILE A 178 -13.32 2.24 10.88
CA ILE A 178 -12.44 1.28 11.58
C ILE A 178 -12.59 1.43 13.10
N GLN A 179 -12.61 2.65 13.63
CA GLN A 179 -12.79 2.90 15.07
C GLN A 179 -14.15 2.41 15.58
N ASN A 180 -15.19 2.51 14.75
CA ASN A 180 -16.52 2.00 15.06
C ASN A 180 -16.61 0.46 15.12
N TRP A 181 -15.57 -0.29 14.77
CA TRP A 181 -15.50 -1.74 14.99
C TRP A 181 -15.12 -2.13 16.43
N GLY A 182 -14.70 -1.17 17.25
CA GLY A 182 -14.36 -1.35 18.67
C GLY A 182 -12.90 -1.05 18.99
N ASP A 183 -12.52 -1.26 20.25
CA ASP A 183 -11.21 -0.88 20.80
C ASP A 183 -10.01 -1.59 20.15
N HIS A 184 -10.25 -2.74 19.51
CA HIS A 184 -9.25 -3.54 18.79
C HIS A 184 -9.76 -3.89 17.39
N PRO A 185 -9.76 -2.92 16.45
CA PRO A 185 -10.29 -3.14 15.12
C PRO A 185 -9.55 -4.31 14.46
N THR A 186 -10.31 -5.32 14.04
CA THR A 186 -9.76 -6.58 13.55
C THR A 186 -10.49 -7.01 12.28
N TYR A 187 -9.75 -7.17 11.19
CA TYR A 187 -10.27 -7.83 9.98
C TYR A 187 -10.35 -9.34 10.18
N GLN A 188 -11.47 -9.92 9.76
CA GLN A 188 -11.64 -11.36 9.60
C GLN A 188 -11.36 -11.73 8.16
N LEU A 189 -10.32 -12.53 7.94
CA LEU A 189 -9.87 -12.97 6.62
C LEU A 189 -10.15 -14.46 6.49
N SER A 190 -11.07 -14.83 5.61
CA SER A 190 -11.48 -16.23 5.41
C SER A 190 -11.08 -16.71 4.03
N ALA A 191 -10.38 -17.85 4.00
CA ALA A 191 -9.90 -18.47 2.77
C ALA A 191 -10.90 -19.49 2.21
N PHE A 192 -11.06 -19.45 0.90
CA PHE A 192 -11.85 -20.38 0.09
C PHE A 192 -10.98 -20.88 -1.06
N ASP A 193 -11.27 -22.06 -1.60
CA ASP A 193 -10.53 -22.57 -2.76
C ASP A 193 -10.48 -21.53 -3.89
N LYS A 194 -11.67 -21.05 -4.29
CA LYS A 194 -11.84 -19.98 -5.26
C LYS A 194 -13.00 -19.06 -4.91
N ILE A 195 -12.95 -17.88 -5.52
CA ILE A 195 -14.07 -16.93 -5.59
C ILE A 195 -14.59 -16.96 -7.02
N THR A 196 -15.88 -17.26 -7.19
CA THR A 196 -16.52 -17.50 -8.49
C THR A 196 -17.11 -16.24 -9.11
N SER A 197 -17.18 -15.12 -8.37
CA SER A 197 -17.64 -13.83 -8.89
C SER A 197 -16.55 -13.20 -9.79
N ASN A 198 -16.90 -12.98 -11.06
CA ASN A 198 -16.20 -12.15 -12.06
C ASN A 198 -14.72 -11.83 -11.77
N SER A 199 -13.81 -12.78 -12.01
CA SER A 199 -12.35 -12.57 -12.09
C SER A 199 -11.65 -11.96 -10.85
N GLY A 200 -12.31 -11.88 -9.70
CA GLY A 200 -11.72 -11.35 -8.48
C GLY A 200 -11.05 -12.44 -7.62
N HIS A 201 -9.92 -12.11 -7.00
CA HIS A 201 -9.25 -12.94 -5.99
C HIS A 201 -9.67 -12.61 -4.57
N PHE A 202 -10.41 -11.51 -4.40
CA PHE A 202 -10.96 -11.03 -3.15
C PHE A 202 -12.42 -10.62 -3.33
N ASP A 203 -13.22 -10.81 -2.29
CA ASP A 203 -14.56 -10.22 -2.15
C ASP A 203 -14.75 -9.80 -0.68
N SER A 204 -15.76 -9.00 -0.40
CA SER A 204 -15.97 -8.41 0.91
C SER A 204 -17.43 -8.05 1.16
N THR A 205 -17.80 -8.01 2.44
CA THR A 205 -19.10 -7.49 2.85
C THR A 205 -19.00 -5.99 3.08
N GLN A 206 -19.86 -5.22 2.43
CA GLN A 206 -19.88 -3.77 2.57
C GLN A 206 -20.09 -3.39 4.03
N SER A 207 -19.29 -2.45 4.52
CA SER A 207 -19.38 -1.92 5.88
C SER A 207 -19.02 -2.93 6.98
N GLU A 208 -18.51 -4.12 6.66
CA GLU A 208 -18.09 -5.10 7.67
C GLU A 208 -16.60 -5.43 7.52
N PRO A 209 -15.86 -5.71 8.61
CA PRO A 209 -14.44 -6.05 8.54
C PRO A 209 -14.20 -7.50 8.08
N ASN A 210 -14.97 -7.97 7.09
CA ASN A 210 -14.93 -9.32 6.56
C ASN A 210 -14.37 -9.31 5.13
N ILE A 211 -13.26 -10.00 4.91
CA ILE A 211 -12.63 -10.20 3.60
C ILE A 211 -12.60 -11.70 3.29
N TYR A 212 -13.03 -12.05 2.09
CA TYR A 212 -12.96 -13.40 1.54
C TYR A 212 -11.85 -13.47 0.51
N VAL A 213 -11.08 -14.55 0.54
CA VAL A 213 -9.83 -14.67 -0.23
C VAL A 213 -9.80 -15.99 -0.98
N SER A 214 -9.46 -15.95 -2.27
CA SER A 214 -9.13 -17.15 -3.04
C SER A 214 -7.74 -17.64 -2.67
N LEU A 215 -7.65 -18.80 -2.01
CA LEU A 215 -6.38 -19.35 -1.53
C LEU A 215 -5.42 -19.62 -2.70
N HIS A 216 -5.92 -20.19 -3.80
CA HIS A 216 -5.09 -20.53 -4.97
C HIS A 216 -4.32 -19.32 -5.53
N ALA A 217 -4.97 -18.16 -5.58
CA ALA A 217 -4.35 -16.93 -6.08
C ALA A 217 -3.31 -16.35 -5.13
N MET A 218 -3.36 -16.70 -3.84
CA MET A 218 -2.45 -16.16 -2.82
C MET A 218 -1.20 -17.01 -2.64
N GLU A 219 -1.12 -18.21 -3.22
CA GLU A 219 0.06 -19.06 -3.08
C GLU A 219 1.25 -18.57 -3.91
N GLN A 220 1.01 -17.82 -4.98
CA GLN A 220 2.04 -17.34 -5.89
C GLN A 220 2.45 -15.90 -5.57
N THR A 221 3.71 -15.70 -5.21
CA THR A 221 4.26 -14.37 -4.90
C THR A 221 4.41 -13.48 -6.14
N SER A 222 4.48 -14.05 -7.35
CA SER A 222 4.55 -13.29 -8.60
C SER A 222 3.35 -12.38 -8.84
N ASP A 223 2.21 -12.71 -8.25
CA ASP A 223 0.94 -12.03 -8.50
C ASP A 223 0.60 -11.04 -7.37
N LEU A 224 1.51 -10.89 -6.39
CA LEU A 224 1.26 -10.16 -5.14
C LEU A 224 0.80 -8.72 -5.40
N HIS A 225 1.44 -7.99 -6.31
CA HIS A 225 1.10 -6.59 -6.55
C HIS A 225 -0.22 -6.39 -7.28
N GLN A 226 -0.51 -7.24 -8.27
CA GLN A 226 -1.82 -7.27 -8.92
C GLN A 226 -2.92 -7.55 -7.89
N ASN A 227 -2.67 -8.51 -7.00
CA ASN A 227 -3.58 -8.90 -5.94
C ASN A 227 -3.73 -7.80 -4.87
N SER A 228 -2.68 -7.06 -4.54
CA SER A 228 -2.74 -5.92 -3.61
C SER A 228 -3.73 -4.85 -4.07
N ALA A 229 -3.76 -4.53 -5.36
CA ALA A 229 -4.71 -3.54 -5.89
C ALA A 229 -6.17 -4.03 -5.80
N GLN A 230 -6.43 -5.33 -6.02
CA GLN A 230 -7.76 -5.91 -5.80
C GLN A 230 -8.14 -5.93 -4.32
N LEU A 231 -7.21 -6.32 -3.44
CA LEU A 231 -7.44 -6.30 -2.00
C LEU A 231 -7.75 -4.88 -1.51
N LEU A 232 -7.05 -3.86 -2.03
CA LEU A 232 -7.34 -2.46 -1.71
C LEU A 232 -8.78 -2.07 -2.08
N ARG A 233 -9.28 -2.48 -3.25
CA ARG A 233 -10.69 -2.27 -3.62
C ARG A 233 -11.61 -2.86 -2.56
N GLU A 234 -11.40 -4.11 -2.18
CA GLU A 234 -12.26 -4.77 -1.19
C GLU A 234 -12.15 -4.15 0.21
N LEU A 235 -10.95 -3.73 0.65
CA LEU A 235 -10.75 -2.99 1.90
C LEU A 235 -11.51 -1.65 1.95
N THR A 236 -11.74 -1.00 0.80
CA THR A 236 -12.59 0.20 0.81
C THR A 236 -14.08 -0.12 0.90
N ARG A 237 -14.50 -1.31 0.48
CA ARG A 237 -15.89 -1.74 0.67
C ARG A 237 -16.21 -2.06 2.11
N THR A 238 -15.29 -2.69 2.84
CA THR A 238 -15.46 -2.97 4.28
C THR A 238 -15.66 -1.70 5.10
N VAL A 239 -15.15 -0.56 4.64
CA VAL A 239 -15.38 0.73 5.31
C VAL A 239 -16.65 1.45 4.83
N GLY A 240 -17.42 0.84 3.93
CA GLY A 240 -18.77 1.27 3.58
C GLY A 240 -18.94 1.79 2.16
N TYR A 241 -17.88 1.98 1.38
CA TYR A 241 -18.03 2.40 -0.02
C TYR A 241 -18.63 1.25 -0.85
N SER A 242 -19.58 1.55 -1.73
CA SER A 242 -20.13 0.55 -2.66
C SER A 242 -19.46 0.65 -4.03
N HIS A 243 -19.60 -0.43 -4.80
CA HIS A 243 -19.60 -0.40 -6.26
C HIS A 243 -20.83 -1.22 -6.70
N ASP A 244 -21.79 -0.57 -7.36
CA ASP A 244 -23.05 -1.22 -7.78
C ASP A 244 -22.98 -1.65 -9.25
N GLY A 245 -23.10 -2.96 -9.54
CA GLY A 245 -23.30 -3.47 -10.90
C GLY A 245 -24.61 -2.95 -11.50
N VAL A 246 -24.75 -2.68 -12.81
CA VAL A 246 -24.52 -3.57 -13.98
C VAL A 246 -23.88 -2.80 -15.18
N ASN A 247 -23.23 -1.65 -14.97
CA ASN A 247 -22.46 -0.94 -16.01
C ASN A 247 -21.17 -0.34 -15.40
N ASP A 248 -20.45 -1.15 -14.62
CA ASP A 248 -19.39 -0.84 -13.63
C ASP A 248 -18.14 -0.04 -14.08
N LEU A 249 -18.19 0.64 -15.23
CA LEU A 249 -17.14 1.56 -15.69
C LEU A 249 -17.55 3.04 -15.59
N THR A 250 -18.69 3.36 -14.97
CA THR A 250 -19.00 4.76 -14.65
C THR A 250 -18.05 5.27 -13.56
N PRO A 251 -17.61 6.54 -13.59
CA PRO A 251 -16.56 7.12 -12.74
C PRO A 251 -16.92 7.23 -11.24
N ASN A 252 -17.80 6.40 -10.71
CA ASN A 252 -18.57 6.68 -9.51
C ASN A 252 -18.38 5.63 -8.41
N ASN A 253 -17.16 5.12 -8.25
CA ASN A 253 -16.86 4.04 -7.32
C ASN A 253 -15.47 4.23 -6.67
N ILE A 254 -15.46 4.81 -5.47
CA ILE A 254 -14.22 4.96 -4.67
C ILE A 254 -13.38 3.67 -4.60
N PRO A 255 -13.97 2.47 -4.50
CA PRO A 255 -13.19 1.23 -4.54
C PRO A 255 -12.36 1.04 -5.80
N TYR A 256 -12.91 1.30 -6.99
CA TYR A 256 -12.14 1.20 -8.22
C TYR A 256 -11.22 2.41 -8.44
N TYR A 257 -11.58 3.60 -7.93
CA TYR A 257 -10.69 4.75 -7.97
C TYR A 257 -9.38 4.51 -7.24
N VAL A 258 -9.44 4.01 -5.99
CA VAL A 258 -8.21 3.71 -5.24
C VAL A 258 -7.43 2.56 -5.87
N GLN A 259 -8.13 1.56 -6.42
CA GLN A 259 -7.50 0.48 -7.18
C GLN A 259 -6.78 1.02 -8.41
N ALA A 260 -7.42 1.92 -9.16
CA ALA A 260 -6.88 2.53 -10.38
C ALA A 260 -5.59 3.32 -10.09
N ILE A 261 -5.59 4.12 -9.02
CA ILE A 261 -4.39 4.84 -8.57
C ILE A 261 -3.25 3.87 -8.25
N ALA A 262 -3.56 2.77 -7.56
CA ALA A 262 -2.58 1.79 -7.12
C ALA A 262 -2.15 0.80 -8.23
N SER A 263 -2.86 0.75 -9.34
CA SER A 263 -2.56 -0.15 -10.45
C SER A 263 -1.50 0.44 -11.39
N GLN A 264 -1.06 -0.37 -12.36
CA GLN A 264 -0.10 0.02 -13.37
C GLN A 264 -0.52 1.33 -14.08
N GLY A 265 0.40 2.31 -14.14
CA GLY A 265 0.15 3.63 -14.74
C GLY A 265 -0.71 4.58 -13.91
N GLY A 266 -1.32 4.12 -12.80
CA GLY A 266 -2.19 4.92 -11.95
C GLY A 266 -1.49 6.11 -11.28
N MET A 267 -0.18 5.98 -11.04
CA MET A 267 0.68 7.01 -10.45
C MET A 267 1.41 7.89 -11.49
N ASN A 268 1.08 7.78 -12.78
CA ASN A 268 1.70 8.63 -13.79
C ASN A 268 1.26 10.10 -13.60
N THR A 269 2.18 11.03 -13.81
CA THR A 269 2.01 12.47 -13.52
C THR A 269 1.34 13.24 -14.67
N THR A 270 1.21 12.62 -15.84
CA THR A 270 0.42 13.18 -16.95
C THR A 270 -1.03 13.36 -16.48
N SER A 271 -1.64 14.51 -16.79
CA SER A 271 -3.05 14.83 -16.49
C SER A 271 -3.96 13.89 -17.27
N CYS A 272 -4.03 12.67 -16.80
CA CYS A 272 -4.81 11.62 -17.38
C CYS A 272 -5.83 11.17 -16.33
N ASP A 273 -7.07 11.27 -16.76
CA ASP A 273 -8.25 10.87 -16.03
C ASP A 273 -8.27 9.35 -15.96
N ILE A 274 -8.04 8.81 -14.77
CA ILE A 274 -7.96 7.37 -14.56
C ILE A 274 -9.34 6.69 -14.58
N LEU A 275 -10.44 7.46 -14.64
CA LEU A 275 -11.81 6.97 -14.50
C LEU A 275 -12.61 6.99 -15.82
N MET A 276 -12.56 8.07 -16.61
CA MET A 276 -13.55 8.28 -17.69
C MET A 276 -13.12 7.81 -19.08
N ASP A 277 -11.90 8.12 -19.53
CA ASP A 277 -11.52 7.97 -20.95
C ASP A 277 -10.31 7.06 -21.16
N SER A 278 -9.71 6.56 -20.07
CA SER A 278 -8.41 5.90 -20.13
C SER A 278 -8.32 4.77 -19.10
N GLY A 279 -9.29 3.86 -19.07
CA GLY A 279 -9.22 2.68 -18.21
C GLY A 279 -9.98 1.48 -18.78
N LYS A 280 -9.58 0.28 -18.38
CA LYS A 280 -10.29 -0.97 -18.68
C LYS A 280 -10.08 -1.97 -17.55
N VAL A 281 -11.12 -2.74 -17.23
CA VAL A 281 -10.96 -3.90 -16.35
C VAL A 281 -10.19 -4.98 -17.11
N GLN A 282 -9.02 -5.37 -16.60
CA GLN A 282 -8.22 -6.49 -17.08
C GLN A 282 -8.00 -7.45 -15.90
N ASN A 283 -8.44 -8.70 -16.03
CA ASN A 283 -8.30 -9.73 -14.99
C ASN A 283 -8.81 -9.27 -13.61
N GLY A 284 -10.00 -8.65 -13.57
CA GLY A 284 -10.59 -8.15 -12.32
C GLY A 284 -9.91 -6.90 -11.73
N VAL A 285 -8.93 -6.31 -12.42
CA VAL A 285 -8.24 -5.08 -12.03
C VAL A 285 -8.57 -3.94 -12.97
N TRP A 286 -8.94 -2.78 -12.45
CA TRP A 286 -9.00 -1.57 -13.27
C TRP A 286 -7.58 -1.11 -13.63
N ALA A 287 -7.19 -1.31 -14.88
CA ALA A 287 -5.94 -0.81 -15.42
C ALA A 287 -6.19 0.51 -16.12
N SER A 288 -5.40 1.52 -15.80
CA SER A 288 -5.48 2.81 -16.48
C SER A 288 -4.68 2.78 -17.80
N ASN A 289 -5.32 3.18 -18.90
CA ASN A 289 -4.72 3.48 -20.20
C ASN A 289 -3.96 4.82 -20.23
N CYS A 290 -3.74 5.48 -19.07
CA CYS A 290 -2.89 6.67 -18.95
C CYS A 290 -1.42 6.46 -19.37
N ASN A 291 -1.09 5.27 -19.87
CA ASN A 291 0.18 4.88 -20.49
C ASN A 291 0.14 4.70 -22.01
N THR A 292 -1.00 4.89 -22.69
CA THR A 292 -1.06 4.64 -24.15
C THR A 292 -0.30 5.66 -25.00
N ASP A 293 0.02 6.84 -24.46
CA ASP A 293 0.80 7.88 -25.14
C ASP A 293 2.29 7.95 -24.73
N ALA A 294 2.76 7.07 -23.84
CA ALA A 294 4.20 6.91 -23.61
C ALA A 294 4.80 6.13 -24.78
N THR A 295 4.93 6.80 -25.94
CA THR A 295 5.57 6.24 -27.12
C THR A 295 6.94 5.70 -26.74
N ASN A 296 7.17 4.43 -27.09
CA ASN A 296 8.28 3.50 -26.83
C ASN A 296 9.74 4.00 -26.91
N THR A 297 10.02 5.30 -26.94
CA THR A 297 11.34 5.86 -27.25
C THR A 297 12.09 6.49 -26.07
N ASP A 298 11.49 6.60 -24.88
CA ASP A 298 12.19 7.15 -23.71
C ASP A 298 12.28 6.16 -22.54
N VAL A 299 13.50 5.73 -22.21
CA VAL A 299 13.81 4.81 -21.12
C VAL A 299 13.44 5.41 -19.75
N ALA A 300 13.40 6.74 -19.63
CA ALA A 300 12.93 7.43 -18.42
C ALA A 300 11.41 7.29 -18.20
N THR A 301 10.64 7.01 -19.26
CA THR A 301 9.19 6.76 -19.16
C THR A 301 8.86 5.29 -18.88
N GLN A 302 9.79 4.35 -19.06
CA GLN A 302 9.57 2.94 -18.69
C GLN A 302 9.45 2.73 -17.17
N THR A 303 10.04 3.62 -16.35
CA THR A 303 9.88 3.60 -14.89
C THR A 303 8.47 4.02 -14.43
N LEU A 304 7.65 4.59 -15.33
CA LEU A 304 6.24 4.95 -15.12
C LEU A 304 5.27 3.82 -15.50
N ASN A 305 5.78 2.69 -16.00
CA ASN A 305 5.00 1.51 -16.37
C ASN A 305 4.87 0.46 -15.27
N ALA A 306 5.44 0.68 -14.08
CA ALA A 306 5.24 -0.20 -12.94
C ALA A 306 4.06 0.27 -12.08
N ASP A 307 3.30 -0.65 -11.49
CA ASP A 307 2.33 -0.30 -10.45
C ASP A 307 3.06 0.26 -9.21
N ILE A 308 2.32 0.94 -8.33
CA ILE A 308 2.92 1.60 -7.16
C ILE A 308 3.58 0.60 -6.20
N PHE A 309 3.10 -0.65 -6.12
CA PHE A 309 3.69 -1.66 -5.26
C PHE A 309 5.06 -2.10 -5.80
N SER A 310 5.17 -2.39 -7.10
CA SER A 310 6.47 -2.68 -7.73
C SER A 310 7.46 -1.54 -7.57
N ARG A 311 7.01 -0.28 -7.64
CA ARG A 311 7.87 0.88 -7.43
C ARG A 311 8.43 0.97 -6.01
N PHE A 312 7.62 0.72 -4.98
CA PHE A 312 8.04 0.85 -3.58
C PHE A 312 8.69 -0.41 -3.00
N PHE A 313 8.41 -1.60 -3.54
CA PHE A 313 8.83 -2.87 -2.93
C PHE A 313 9.68 -3.77 -3.84
N GLY A 314 9.89 -3.38 -5.10
CA GLY A 314 10.58 -4.20 -6.11
C GLY A 314 9.76 -5.42 -6.53
N ASN A 315 10.16 -6.07 -7.64
CA ASN A 315 9.56 -7.35 -8.06
C ASN A 315 10.23 -8.54 -7.38
#